data_AF-A0AAW4W8T6-F1
#
_entry.id   AF-A0AAW4W8T6-F1
#
_cell.length_a   1.000
_cell.length_b   1.000
_cell.length_c   1.000
_cell.angle_alpha   90.00
_cell.angle_beta   90.00
_cell.angle_gamma   90.00
#
_symmetry.space_group_name_H-M   'P 1'
#
loop_
_entity.id
_entity.type
_entity.pdbx_description
1 polymer ?
#
loop_
_entity_poly.entity_id
_entity_poly.type
_entity_poly.pdbx_seq_one_letter_code
_entity_poly.pdbx_strand_id
1 'polypeptide(L)'
;MNTGLKVWLWIVFVINIISGVMMIPLMLIQPLLIVSLIAEVLIIVGAGLILFAQKKVGFYLMIACAAIGLVINIFGGVGVVKSIISAVLCPLITYLFMQKDWDSFQ
;
A
#
# COMPACT_ATOMS: atom_id res chain seq x y z
N MET A 1 7.71 11.67 -14.33
CA MET A 1 7.81 10.41 -13.55
C MET A 1 9.16 9.77 -13.78
N ASN A 2 10.03 9.86 -12.79
CA ASN A 2 11.37 9.30 -12.80
C ASN A 2 11.34 7.76 -12.87
N THR A 3 12.35 7.17 -13.52
CA THR A 3 12.51 5.71 -13.65
C THR A 3 12.49 5.01 -12.29
N GLY A 4 13.08 5.62 -11.26
CA GLY A 4 13.08 5.07 -9.89
C GLY A 4 11.69 4.94 -9.25
N LEU A 5 10.85 5.98 -9.38
CA LEU A 5 9.47 5.94 -8.86
C LEU A 5 8.62 4.91 -9.61
N LYS A 6 8.80 4.80 -10.92
CA LYS A 6 8.12 3.81 -11.75
C LYS A 6 8.47 2.38 -11.32
N VAL A 7 9.76 2.09 -11.12
CA VAL A 7 10.23 0.78 -10.67
C VAL A 7 9.72 0.49 -9.26
N TRP A 8 9.79 1.45 -8.34
CA TRP A 8 9.28 1.29 -6.97
C TRP A 8 7.79 0.96 -6.94
N LEU A 9 6.95 1.72 -7.66
CA LEU A 9 5.51 1.47 -7.70
C LEU A 9 5.17 0.13 -8.35
N TRP A 10 5.92 -0.30 -9.36
CA TRP A 10 5.77 -1.63 -9.94
C TRP A 10 6.08 -2.73 -8.93
N ILE A 11 7.14 -2.57 -8.13
CA ILE A 11 7.47 -3.51 -7.05
C ILE A 11 6.32 -3.56 -6.03
N VAL A 12 5.84 -2.40 -5.56
CA VAL A 12 4.70 -2.32 -4.63
C VAL A 12 3.46 -2.99 -5.23
N PHE A 13 3.16 -2.73 -6.50
CA PHE A 13 2.01 -3.31 -7.20
C PHE A 13 2.09 -4.85 -7.27
N VAL A 14 3.24 -5.40 -7.69
CA VAL A 14 3.43 -6.85 -7.80
C VAL A 14 3.42 -7.53 -6.43
N ILE A 15 4.07 -6.95 -5.43
CA ILE A 15 4.10 -7.52 -4.07
C ILE A 15 2.68 -7.55 -3.47
N ASN A 16 1.89 -6.48 -3.63
CA ASN A 16 0.53 -6.46 -3.10
C ASN A 16 -0.39 -7.44 -3.85
N ILE A 17 -0.20 -7.68 -5.14
CA ILE A 17 -0.94 -8.73 -5.87
C ILE A 17 -0.60 -10.11 -5.31
N ILE A 18 0.69 -10.40 -5.11
CA ILE A 18 1.14 -11.69 -4.56
C ILE A 18 0.57 -11.86 -3.15
N SER A 19 0.66 -10.83 -2.32
CA SER A 19 0.10 -10.84 -0.97
C SER A 19 -1.40 -11.16 -0.99
N GLY A 20 -2.16 -10.51 -1.88
CA GLY A 20 -3.61 -10.69 -1.95
C GLY A 20 -4.01 -12.10 -2.33
N VAL A 21 -3.29 -12.70 -3.27
CA VAL A 21 -3.50 -14.11 -3.67
C VAL A 21 -3.16 -15.06 -2.51
N MET A 22 -2.08 -14.79 -1.77
CA MET A 22 -1.69 -15.60 -0.61
C MET A 22 -2.68 -15.48 0.56
N MET A 23 -3.43 -14.38 0.65
CA MET A 23 -4.45 -14.19 1.69
C MET A 23 -5.73 -15.01 1.43
N ILE A 24 -6.09 -15.30 0.17
CA ILE A 24 -7.31 -16.06 -0.20
C ILE A 24 -7.48 -17.37 0.62
N PRO A 25 -6.48 -18.27 0.72
CA PRO A 25 -6.63 -19.49 1.50
C PRO A 25 -6.73 -19.23 3.02
N LEU A 26 -6.08 -18.16 3.53
CA LEU A 26 -6.13 -17.80 4.95
C LEU A 26 -7.49 -17.25 5.37
N MET A 27 -8.24 -16.63 4.44
CA MET A 27 -9.60 -16.12 4.68
C MET A 27 -10.60 -17.23 5.02
N LEU A 28 -10.35 -18.48 4.58
CA LEU A 28 -11.19 -19.63 4.93
C LEU A 28 -11.12 -20.00 6.42
N ILE A 29 -10.03 -19.64 7.09
CA ILE A 29 -9.77 -19.94 8.49
C ILE A 29 -10.12 -18.73 9.38
N GLN A 30 -9.85 -17.52 8.89
CA GLN A 30 -10.06 -16.29 9.65
C GLN A 30 -10.80 -15.21 8.82
N PRO A 31 -12.12 -15.05 9.00
CA PRO A 31 -12.95 -14.13 8.21
C PRO A 31 -12.53 -12.64 8.32
N LEU A 32 -11.89 -12.26 9.44
CA LEU A 32 -11.39 -10.91 9.69
C LEU A 32 -10.33 -10.45 8.65
N LEU A 33 -9.71 -11.38 7.92
CA LEU A 33 -8.73 -11.06 6.87
C LEU A 33 -9.38 -10.43 5.62
N ILE A 34 -10.71 -10.46 5.48
CA ILE A 34 -11.44 -9.73 4.43
C ILE A 34 -11.08 -8.24 4.43
N VAL A 35 -10.96 -7.64 5.62
CA VAL A 35 -10.63 -6.21 5.74
C VAL A 35 -9.20 -5.93 5.26
N SER A 36 -8.29 -6.88 5.48
CA SER A 36 -6.90 -6.77 5.00
C SER A 36 -6.82 -6.94 3.49
N LEU A 37 -7.60 -7.86 2.90
CA LEU A 37 -7.71 -8.02 1.45
C LEU A 37 -8.23 -6.74 0.79
N ILE A 38 -9.27 -6.11 1.37
CA ILE A 38 -9.80 -4.82 0.87
C ILE A 38 -8.70 -3.75 0.91
N ALA A 39 -7.91 -3.69 1.98
CA ALA A 39 -6.80 -2.74 2.09
C ALA A 39 -5.74 -2.99 1.00
N GLU A 40 -5.39 -4.23 0.69
CA GLU A 40 -4.44 -4.54 -0.38
C GLU A 40 -4.98 -4.18 -1.77
N VAL A 41 -6.25 -4.45 -2.05
CA VAL A 41 -6.89 -4.02 -3.30
C VAL A 41 -6.84 -2.50 -3.44
N LEU A 42 -7.10 -1.77 -2.36
CA LEU A 42 -7.02 -0.31 -2.36
C LEU A 42 -5.57 0.20 -2.56
N ILE A 43 -4.56 -0.50 -2.04
CA ILE A 43 -3.14 -0.18 -2.31
C ILE A 43 -2.80 -0.44 -3.78
N ILE A 44 -3.29 -1.53 -4.38
CA ILE A 44 -3.12 -1.85 -5.81
C ILE A 44 -3.75 -0.74 -6.67
N VAL A 45 -4.96 -0.31 -6.32
CA VAL A 45 -5.66 0.81 -6.99
C VAL A 45 -4.88 2.12 -6.81
N GLY A 46 -4.38 2.40 -5.60
CA GLY A 46 -3.55 3.58 -5.32
C GLY A 46 -2.25 3.59 -6.14
N ALA A 47 -1.52 2.48 -6.16
CA ALA A 47 -0.30 2.32 -6.95
C ALA A 47 -0.58 2.41 -8.46
N GLY A 48 -1.68 1.82 -8.94
CA GLY A 48 -2.13 1.92 -10.33
C GLY A 48 -2.49 3.36 -10.74
N LEU A 49 -3.17 4.11 -9.87
CA LEU A 49 -3.48 5.52 -10.10
C LEU A 49 -2.22 6.38 -10.20
N ILE A 50 -1.18 6.10 -9.42
CA ILE A 50 0.10 6.82 -9.54
C ILE A 50 0.85 6.38 -10.80
N LEU A 51 0.89 5.07 -11.11
CA LEU A 51 1.61 4.51 -12.27
C LEU A 51 1.04 4.95 -13.62
N PHE A 52 -0.28 4.95 -13.77
CA PHE A 52 -0.94 5.18 -15.06
C PHE A 52 -1.55 6.58 -15.15
N ALA A 53 -2.21 7.05 -14.10
CA ALA A 53 -2.94 8.32 -14.12
C ALA A 53 -2.13 9.49 -13.54
N GLN A 54 -0.97 9.23 -12.93
CA GLN A 54 -0.14 10.24 -12.27
C GLN A 54 -0.98 11.17 -11.37
N LYS A 55 -1.90 10.59 -10.60
CA LYS A 55 -2.77 11.34 -9.69
C LYS A 55 -2.29 11.31 -8.25
N LYS A 56 -2.26 12.48 -7.60
CA LYS A 56 -1.93 12.60 -6.16
C LYS A 56 -2.89 11.80 -5.27
N VAL A 57 -4.12 11.58 -5.74
CA VAL A 57 -5.15 10.77 -5.07
C VAL A 57 -4.66 9.36 -4.76
N GLY A 58 -3.86 8.74 -5.62
CA GLY A 58 -3.34 7.38 -5.37
C GLY A 58 -2.41 7.32 -4.16
N PHE A 59 -1.67 8.41 -3.89
CA PHE A 59 -0.79 8.50 -2.73
C PHE A 59 -1.58 8.69 -1.42
N TYR A 60 -2.64 9.51 -1.44
CA TYR A 60 -3.55 9.62 -0.29
C TYR A 60 -4.24 8.28 0.03
N LEU A 61 -4.58 7.50 -1.00
CA LEU A 61 -5.12 6.15 -0.85
C LEU A 61 -4.11 5.21 -0.17
N MET A 62 -2.83 5.24 -0.55
CA MET A 62 -1.79 4.44 0.10
C MET A 62 -1.62 4.81 1.58
N ILE A 63 -1.64 6.10 1.92
CA ILE A 63 -1.57 6.54 3.33
C ILE A 63 -2.79 6.08 4.11
N ALA A 64 -3.98 6.24 3.55
CA ALA A 64 -5.22 5.80 4.20
C ALA A 64 -5.22 4.29 4.47
N CYS A 65 -4.77 3.49 3.50
CA CYS A 65 -4.65 2.04 3.66
C CYS A 65 -3.60 1.65 4.70
N ALA A 66 -2.46 2.34 4.73
CA ALA A 66 -1.43 2.12 5.74
C ALA A 66 -1.96 2.40 7.16
N ALA A 67 -2.75 3.48 7.33
CA ALA A 67 -3.39 3.79 8.60
C ALA A 67 -4.40 2.71 9.02
N ILE A 68 -5.25 2.25 8.09
CA ILE A 68 -6.21 1.16 8.35
C ILE A 68 -5.47 -0.14 8.71
N GLY A 69 -4.43 -0.50 7.96
CA GLY A 69 -3.62 -1.68 8.22
C GLY A 69 -2.94 -1.64 9.59
N LEU A 70 -2.47 -0.47 10.02
CA LEU A 70 -1.89 -0.25 11.34
C LEU A 70 -2.93 -0.47 12.45
N VAL A 71 -4.15 0.09 12.30
CA VAL A 71 -5.26 -0.12 13.24
C VAL A 71 -5.60 -1.60 13.37
N ILE A 72 -5.74 -2.32 12.25
CA ILE A 72 -6.03 -3.76 12.26
C ILE A 72 -4.91 -4.55 12.96
N ASN A 73 -3.65 -4.21 12.70
CA ASN A 73 -2.51 -4.87 13.35
C ASN A 73 -2.48 -4.64 14.87
N ILE A 74 -2.85 -3.44 15.34
CA ILE A 74 -2.98 -3.14 16.77
C ILE A 74 -4.06 -4.01 17.41
N PHE A 75 -5.26 -4.09 16.80
CA PHE A 75 -6.36 -4.89 17.33
C PHE A 75 -6.12 -6.41 17.18
N GLY A 76 -5.37 -6.83 16.16
CA GLY A 76 -5.01 -8.21 15.90
C GLY A 76 -3.84 -8.75 16.75
N GLY A 77 -3.25 -7.93 17.62
CA GLY A 77 -2.15 -8.35 18.52
C GLY A 77 -0.82 -8.67 17.81
N VAL A 78 -0.68 -8.30 16.54
CA VAL A 78 0.53 -8.54 15.75
C VAL A 78 1.55 -7.47 16.10
N GLY A 79 2.81 -7.85 16.32
CA GLY A 79 3.90 -6.99 16.82
C GLY A 79 3.87 -5.54 16.31
N VAL A 80 3.22 -4.67 17.09
CA VAL A 80 2.77 -3.33 16.70
C VAL A 80 3.92 -2.47 16.17
N VAL A 81 5.10 -2.59 16.78
CA VAL A 81 6.30 -1.86 16.40
C VAL A 81 6.75 -2.18 14.97
N LYS A 82 6.73 -3.45 14.56
CA LYS A 82 7.09 -3.85 13.18
C LYS A 82 6.05 -3.35 12.18
N SER A 83 4.77 -3.44 12.52
CA SER A 83 3.69 -2.99 11.64
C SER A 83 3.69 -1.46 11.47
N ILE A 84 4.00 -0.69 12.51
CA ILE A 84 4.17 0.78 12.41
C ILE A 84 5.34 1.12 11.48
N ILE A 85 6.49 0.47 11.67
CA ILE A 85 7.68 0.73 10.86
C ILE A 85 7.37 0.45 9.37
N SER A 86 6.73 -0.68 9.06
CA SER A 86 6.34 -1.03 7.69
C SER A 86 5.29 -0.07 7.12
N ALA A 87 4.25 0.23 7.90
CA ALA A 87 3.15 1.12 7.50
C ALA A 87 3.61 2.56 7.26
N VAL A 88 4.66 3.02 7.92
CA VAL A 88 5.25 4.34 7.69
C VAL A 88 6.29 4.30 6.57
N LEU A 89 7.13 3.27 6.49
CA LEU A 89 8.17 3.16 5.46
C LEU A 89 7.60 3.14 4.04
N CYS A 90 6.54 2.37 3.77
CA CYS A 90 5.97 2.28 2.42
C CYS A 90 5.49 3.64 1.86
N PRO A 91 4.65 4.41 2.58
CA PRO A 91 4.27 5.76 2.17
C PRO A 91 5.47 6.70 2.11
N LEU A 92 6.42 6.60 3.03
CA LEU A 92 7.55 7.54 3.11
C LEU A 92 8.54 7.32 1.95
N ILE A 93 8.85 6.07 1.58
CA ILE A 93 9.65 5.75 0.38
C ILE A 93 8.92 6.22 -0.88
N THR A 94 7.61 5.98 -0.96
CA THR A 94 6.79 6.42 -2.10
C THR A 94 6.80 7.95 -2.21
N TYR A 95 6.70 8.66 -1.07
CA TYR A 95 6.79 10.11 -1.01
C TYR A 95 8.17 10.63 -1.43
N LEU A 96 9.26 10.04 -0.95
CA LEU A 96 10.62 10.45 -1.31
C LEU A 96 10.88 10.33 -2.82
N PHE A 97 10.39 9.26 -3.44
CA PHE A 97 10.46 9.11 -4.89
C PHE A 97 9.51 10.05 -5.63
N MET A 98 8.34 10.34 -5.06
CA MET A 98 7.33 11.22 -5.64
C MET A 98 7.66 12.71 -5.50
N GLN A 99 8.40 13.12 -4.46
CA GLN A 99 8.75 14.51 -4.18
C GLN A 99 9.47 15.17 -5.37
N LYS A 100 10.32 14.40 -6.07
CA LYS A 100 11.04 14.86 -7.27
C LYS A 100 10.15 15.15 -8.48
N ASP A 101 8.96 14.53 -8.53
CA ASP A 101 7.99 14.69 -9.62
C ASP A 101 6.67 15.33 -9.11
N TRP A 102 6.64 15.85 -7.87
CA TRP A 102 5.41 16.23 -7.16
C TRP A 102 4.58 17.28 -7.89
N ASP A 103 5.24 18.24 -8.53
CA ASP A 103 4.59 19.30 -9.32
C ASP A 103 4.10 18.82 -10.69
N SER A 104 4.56 17.65 -11.15
CA SER A 104 4.10 17.02 -12.40
C SER A 104 2.86 16.14 -12.20
N PHE A 105 2.51 15.78 -10.96
CA PHE A 105 1.30 15.02 -10.65
C PHE A 105 0.09 15.96 -10.53
N GLN A 106 -1.01 15.62 -11.21
CA GLN A 106 -2.30 16.31 -11.08
C GLN A 106 -3.11 15.77 -9.88
#